data_AF-A0A2I6QIU0-F1
#
_entry.id   AF-A0A2I6QIU0-F1
#
_cell.length_a   1.000
_cell.length_b   1.000
_cell.length_c   1.000
_cell.angle_alpha   90.00
_cell.angle_beta   90.00
_cell.angle_gamma   90.00
#
_symmetry.space_group_name_H-M   'P 1'
#
loop_
_entity.id
_entity.type
_entity.pdbx_description
1 polymer ?
#
loop_
_entity_poly.entity_id
_entity_poly.type
_entity_poly.pdbx_seq_one_letter_code
_entity_poly.pdbx_strand_id
1 'polypeptide(L)'
;MMTMSRAISAGQASTYYKQEFTNSQDNYYREAGEVQGRWCGSLAEEWNLKGEVTSEQYDRLAAGQDPHTGEQLIRVVSARETVNAFGEEITTSEHRAAWDATFSAPKSASLAALVGGDGRVRDAHGESVNEALKELEKYLQARGGGDKPAITTGKMIAAQFEHTSSRPDRENGYAAPQLHTHVVIFNMTQTEDGKVRSVQPLELYRSQQYTTAIYRAHFAEKLQALGYEIRVDPRTGAPEIKGFSEEYLQDSSPRRQEVLKEEKR
;
A
#
# COMPACT_ATOMS: atom_id res chain seq x y z
N MET A 1 1.89 2.44 10.47
CA MET A 1 0.64 3.16 10.14
C MET A 1 0.28 2.79 8.73
N MET A 2 -1.01 2.57 8.44
CA MET A 2 -1.47 2.39 7.07
C MET A 2 -2.03 3.71 6.52
N THR A 3 -1.61 4.10 5.33
CA THR A 3 -2.17 5.24 4.59
C THR A 3 -2.69 4.77 3.24
N MET A 4 -3.94 5.11 2.92
CA MET A 4 -4.55 4.81 1.63
C MET A 4 -4.37 5.99 0.67
N SER A 5 -3.84 5.73 -0.52
CA SER A 5 -3.72 6.74 -1.58
C SER A 5 -5.07 7.06 -2.22
N ARG A 6 -5.12 8.13 -3.03
CA ARG A 6 -6.22 8.29 -3.99
C ARG A 6 -6.13 7.18 -5.04
N ALA A 7 -7.26 6.90 -5.71
CA ALA A 7 -7.26 5.95 -6.81
C ALA A 7 -6.20 6.34 -7.86
N ILE A 8 -5.40 5.37 -8.29
CA ILE A 8 -4.37 5.54 -9.32
C ILE A 8 -4.87 5.06 -10.67
N SER A 9 -4.45 5.72 -11.75
CA SER A 9 -4.75 5.28 -13.12
C SER A 9 -3.90 4.07 -13.52
N ALA A 10 -4.26 3.39 -14.60
CA ALA A 10 -3.49 2.24 -15.11
C ALA A 10 -2.06 2.65 -15.50
N GLY A 11 -1.89 3.82 -16.11
CA GLY A 11 -0.58 4.38 -16.45
C GLY A 11 0.25 4.71 -15.21
N GLN A 12 -0.36 5.26 -14.17
CA GLN A 12 0.30 5.50 -12.88
C GLN A 12 0.70 4.18 -12.22
N ALA A 13 -0.18 3.17 -12.20
CA ALA A 13 0.12 1.86 -11.63
C ALA A 13 1.28 1.15 -12.36
N SER A 14 1.31 1.18 -13.69
CA SER A 14 2.39 0.58 -14.49
C SER A 14 3.70 1.36 -14.37
N THR A 15 3.65 2.70 -14.35
CA THR A 15 4.84 3.54 -14.13
C THR A 15 5.40 3.33 -12.74
N TYR A 16 4.53 3.29 -11.73
CA TYR A 16 4.88 2.98 -10.35
C TYR A 16 5.56 1.61 -10.28
N TYR A 17 4.98 0.58 -10.89
CA TYR A 17 5.59 -0.74 -10.90
C TYR A 17 6.96 -0.74 -11.60
N LYS A 18 7.07 -0.05 -12.73
CA LYS A 18 8.30 0.00 -13.50
C LYS A 18 9.43 0.74 -12.80
N GLN A 19 9.13 1.92 -12.26
CA GLN A 19 10.11 2.79 -11.59
C GLN A 19 10.58 2.20 -10.26
N GLU A 20 9.66 1.65 -9.47
CA GLU A 20 9.96 1.20 -8.12
C GLU A 20 10.46 -0.27 -8.10
N PHE A 21 10.15 -1.09 -9.12
CA PHE A 21 10.46 -2.54 -9.09
C PHE A 21 11.28 -3.08 -10.26
N THR A 22 11.25 -2.47 -11.46
CA THR A 22 11.99 -2.98 -12.63
C THR A 22 13.16 -2.10 -13.09
N ASN A 23 13.20 -0.84 -12.65
CA ASN A 23 14.24 0.09 -13.08
C ASN A 23 15.52 -0.12 -12.25
N SER A 24 16.37 -1.01 -12.75
CA SER A 24 17.72 -1.26 -12.23
C SER A 24 18.67 -0.05 -12.26
N GLN A 25 18.26 1.10 -12.81
CA GLN A 25 19.11 2.30 -12.96
C GLN A 25 18.94 3.35 -11.84
N ASP A 26 17.76 3.46 -11.22
CA ASP A 26 17.54 4.36 -10.08
C ASP A 26 17.68 3.64 -8.73
N ASN A 27 17.87 2.31 -8.76
CA ASN A 27 18.28 1.50 -7.62
C ASN A 27 19.74 1.79 -7.23
N TYR A 28 19.95 2.87 -6.48
CA TYR A 28 21.20 3.15 -5.76
C TYR A 28 21.54 2.06 -4.72
N TYR A 29 20.62 1.13 -4.47
CA TYR A 29 20.69 0.05 -3.48
C TYR A 29 20.83 -1.33 -4.16
N ARG A 30 22.04 -1.67 -4.61
CA ARG A 30 22.38 -3.03 -5.08
C ARG A 30 22.68 -4.03 -3.94
N GLU A 31 22.65 -3.61 -2.67
CA GLU A 31 23.02 -4.47 -1.53
C GLU A 31 21.85 -5.23 -0.88
N ALA A 32 20.60 -4.82 -1.11
CA ALA A 32 19.42 -5.61 -0.80
C ALA A 32 18.81 -6.02 -2.13
N GLY A 33 18.69 -7.32 -2.41
CA GLY A 33 18.25 -7.85 -3.71
C GLY A 33 16.97 -7.22 -4.27
N GLU A 34 16.72 -7.45 -5.57
CA GLU A 34 15.54 -6.95 -6.28
C GLU A 34 14.28 -7.03 -5.41
N VAL A 35 13.53 -5.92 -5.28
CA VAL A 35 12.27 -5.88 -4.53
C VAL A 35 11.28 -6.80 -5.24
N GLN A 36 11.18 -8.03 -4.76
CA GLN A 36 10.30 -9.04 -5.32
C GLN A 36 8.89 -8.86 -4.76
N GLY A 37 7.98 -8.43 -5.63
CA GLY A 37 6.56 -8.31 -5.29
C GLY A 37 5.93 -9.67 -4.98
N ARG A 38 4.98 -9.70 -4.05
CA ARG A 38 4.22 -10.91 -3.69
C ARG A 38 2.72 -10.68 -3.81
N TRP A 39 2.00 -11.64 -4.36
CA TRP A 39 0.54 -11.61 -4.42
C TRP A 39 -0.09 -11.81 -3.04
N CYS A 40 -1.22 -11.15 -2.78
CA CYS A 40 -2.03 -11.37 -1.59
C CYS A 40 -3.52 -11.10 -1.80
N GLY A 41 -4.31 -11.57 -0.83
CA GLY A 41 -5.77 -11.55 -0.84
C GLY A 41 -6.36 -12.85 -1.39
N SER A 42 -7.55 -13.20 -0.91
CA SER A 42 -8.22 -14.45 -1.25
C SER A 42 -8.50 -14.61 -2.75
N LEU A 43 -8.79 -13.50 -3.46
CA LEU A 43 -9.04 -13.56 -4.90
C LEU A 43 -7.76 -13.86 -5.68
N ALA A 44 -6.60 -13.41 -5.19
CA ALA A 44 -5.32 -13.80 -5.79
C ALA A 44 -5.07 -15.31 -5.65
N GLU A 45 -5.38 -15.89 -4.49
CA GLU A 45 -5.28 -17.34 -4.26
C GLU A 45 -6.26 -18.12 -5.14
N GLU A 46 -7.52 -17.70 -5.22
CA GLU A 46 -8.55 -18.31 -6.07
C GLU A 46 -8.17 -18.27 -7.56
N TRP A 47 -7.49 -17.21 -7.99
CA TRP A 47 -6.99 -17.06 -9.35
C TRP A 47 -5.60 -17.69 -9.54
N ASN A 48 -5.10 -18.43 -8.55
CA ASN A 48 -3.82 -19.13 -8.59
C ASN A 48 -2.63 -18.19 -8.92
N LEU A 49 -2.69 -16.93 -8.47
CA LEU A 49 -1.58 -16.00 -8.49
C LEU A 49 -0.65 -16.33 -7.33
N LYS A 50 0.43 -17.06 -7.65
CA LYS A 50 1.40 -17.57 -6.68
C LYS A 50 2.80 -17.13 -7.04
N GLY A 51 3.65 -17.01 -6.03
CA GLY A 51 5.04 -16.62 -6.21
C GLY A 51 5.20 -15.11 -6.44
N GLU A 52 6.16 -14.77 -7.28
CA GLU A 52 6.54 -13.39 -7.56
C GLU A 52 5.53 -12.69 -8.50
N VAL A 53 5.37 -11.38 -8.30
CA VAL A 53 4.52 -10.53 -9.14
C VAL A 53 5.23 -10.29 -10.47
N THR A 54 4.66 -10.82 -11.55
CA THR A 54 5.16 -10.56 -12.92
C THR A 54 4.59 -9.26 -13.49
N SER A 55 5.38 -8.56 -14.32
CA SER A 55 4.94 -7.32 -14.97
C SER A 55 3.68 -7.52 -15.82
N GLU A 56 3.56 -8.65 -16.51
CA GLU A 56 2.42 -8.94 -17.39
C GLU A 56 1.13 -9.10 -16.59
N GLN A 57 1.14 -9.89 -15.52
CA GLN A 57 -0.03 -10.06 -14.67
C GLN A 57 -0.41 -8.76 -13.95
N TYR A 58 0.58 -8.01 -13.47
CA TYR A 58 0.37 -6.72 -12.82
C TYR A 58 -0.28 -5.72 -13.78
N ASP A 59 0.27 -5.55 -14.99
CA ASP A 59 -0.25 -4.61 -15.99
C ASP A 59 -1.68 -5.01 -16.43
N ARG A 60 -1.96 -6.32 -16.58
CA ARG A 60 -3.31 -6.81 -16.90
C ARG A 60 -4.32 -6.46 -15.80
N LEU A 61 -3.99 -6.74 -14.54
CA LEU A 61 -4.87 -6.40 -13.41
C LEU A 61 -5.08 -4.88 -13.30
N ALA A 62 -4.02 -4.09 -13.52
CA ALA A 62 -4.12 -2.64 -13.55
C ALA A 62 -5.00 -2.11 -14.70
N ALA A 63 -5.06 -2.84 -15.82
CA ALA A 63 -5.97 -2.56 -16.93
C ALA A 63 -7.39 -3.12 -16.72
N GLY A 64 -7.67 -3.78 -15.58
CA GLY A 64 -8.95 -4.41 -15.29
C GLY A 64 -9.20 -5.68 -16.11
N GLN A 65 -8.13 -6.40 -16.47
CA GLN A 65 -8.15 -7.62 -17.26
C GLN A 65 -7.85 -8.85 -16.39
N ASP A 66 -8.28 -10.02 -16.87
CA ASP A 66 -7.86 -11.30 -16.32
C ASP A 66 -6.33 -11.45 -16.45
N PRO A 67 -5.62 -11.81 -15.36
CA PRO A 67 -4.15 -11.84 -15.35
C PRO A 67 -3.58 -12.96 -16.24
N HIS A 68 -4.35 -14.01 -16.55
CA HIS A 68 -3.89 -15.16 -17.34
C HIS A 68 -4.30 -15.06 -18.80
N THR A 69 -5.56 -14.68 -19.07
CA THR A 69 -6.13 -14.68 -20.42
C THR A 69 -6.10 -13.31 -21.09
N GLY A 70 -6.01 -12.22 -20.31
CA GLY A 70 -6.16 -10.85 -20.81
C GLY A 70 -7.60 -10.46 -21.14
N GLU A 71 -8.59 -11.29 -20.80
CA GLU A 71 -10.00 -10.96 -20.99
C GLU A 71 -10.36 -9.69 -20.20
N GLN A 72 -11.13 -8.78 -20.81
CA GLN A 72 -11.56 -7.55 -20.13
C GLN A 72 -12.67 -7.83 -19.11
N LEU A 73 -12.34 -7.75 -17.83
CA LEU A 73 -13.27 -8.04 -16.72
C LEU A 73 -13.92 -6.77 -16.17
N ILE A 74 -13.20 -5.65 -16.13
CA ILE A 74 -13.72 -4.36 -15.71
C ILE A 74 -13.87 -3.45 -16.92
N ARG A 75 -15.02 -2.79 -17.07
CA ARG A 75 -15.22 -1.79 -18.12
C ARG A 75 -14.25 -0.61 -17.93
N VAL A 76 -13.42 -0.37 -18.92
CA VAL A 76 -12.60 0.85 -19.01
C VAL A 76 -13.50 2.01 -19.42
N VAL A 77 -13.49 3.07 -18.62
CA VAL A 77 -14.16 4.34 -18.96
C VAL A 77 -13.06 5.34 -19.27
N SER A 78 -13.02 5.81 -20.52
CA SER A 78 -12.12 6.88 -20.91
C SER A 78 -12.60 8.19 -20.29
N ALA A 79 -11.65 9.03 -19.87
CA ALA A 79 -11.97 10.40 -19.49
C ALA A 79 -12.72 11.09 -20.64
N ARG A 80 -13.73 11.87 -20.27
CA ARG A 80 -14.51 12.72 -21.16
C ARG A 80 -14.65 14.07 -20.50
N GLU A 81 -14.40 15.12 -21.26
CA GLU A 81 -14.72 16.48 -20.86
C GLU A 81 -16.24 16.64 -20.86
N THR A 82 -16.78 17.11 -19.75
CA THR A 82 -18.21 17.35 -19.55
C THR A 82 -18.38 18.66 -18.82
N VAL A 83 -19.54 19.30 -18.95
CA VAL A 83 -19.84 20.53 -18.22
C VAL A 83 -20.83 20.18 -17.10
N ASN A 84 -20.54 20.56 -15.86
CA ASN A 84 -21.46 20.33 -14.74
C ASN A 84 -22.71 21.23 -14.85
N ALA A 85 -23.68 21.02 -13.96
CA ALA A 85 -24.90 21.83 -13.88
C ALA A 85 -24.63 23.32 -13.58
N PHE A 86 -23.41 23.70 -13.21
CA PHE A 86 -22.96 25.06 -12.92
C PHE A 86 -22.12 25.69 -14.06
N GLY A 87 -21.96 25.01 -15.19
CA GLY A 87 -21.20 25.53 -16.32
C GLY A 87 -19.68 25.30 -16.25
N GLU A 88 -19.19 24.52 -15.29
CA GLU A 88 -17.76 24.22 -15.15
C GLU A 88 -17.35 22.99 -15.97
N GLU A 89 -16.27 23.10 -16.72
CA GLU A 89 -15.63 21.96 -17.38
C GLU A 89 -15.05 21.01 -16.33
N ILE A 90 -15.60 19.80 -16.29
CA ILE A 90 -15.10 18.66 -15.53
C ILE A 90 -14.69 17.56 -16.49
N THR A 91 -13.42 17.16 -16.40
CA THR A 91 -12.96 15.89 -16.95
C THR A 91 -13.49 14.75 -16.08
N THR A 92 -14.33 13.88 -16.65
CA THR A 92 -14.78 12.67 -15.96
C THR A 92 -13.58 11.77 -15.65
N SER A 93 -13.60 11.10 -14.49
CA SER A 93 -12.44 10.36 -14.00
C SER A 93 -12.06 9.22 -14.96
N GLU A 94 -10.79 9.15 -15.31
CA GLU A 94 -10.18 7.98 -15.96
C GLU A 94 -10.47 6.69 -15.18
N HIS A 95 -10.35 5.55 -15.87
CA HIS A 95 -10.38 4.23 -15.26
C HIS A 95 -9.41 4.17 -14.06
N ARG A 96 -9.98 3.89 -12.89
CA ARG A 96 -9.24 3.68 -11.65
C ARG A 96 -8.71 2.26 -11.67
N ALA A 97 -7.39 2.12 -11.71
CA ALA A 97 -6.73 0.82 -11.76
C ALA A 97 -6.63 0.18 -10.38
N ALA A 98 -6.27 0.97 -9.37
CA ALA A 98 -5.98 0.46 -8.03
C ALA A 98 -6.03 1.55 -6.96
N TRP A 99 -5.82 1.12 -5.72
CA TRP A 99 -5.45 1.95 -4.57
C TRP A 99 -4.17 1.39 -3.96
N ASP A 100 -3.34 2.26 -3.42
CA ASP A 100 -2.12 1.85 -2.72
C ASP A 100 -2.31 2.08 -1.21
N ALA A 101 -2.25 0.98 -0.46
CA ALA A 101 -2.24 0.99 0.99
C ALA A 101 -0.79 0.83 1.48
N THR A 102 -0.18 1.93 1.91
CA THR A 102 1.20 1.93 2.39
C THR A 102 1.25 1.69 3.90
N PHE A 103 1.88 0.60 4.33
CA PHE A 103 2.14 0.28 5.73
C PHE A 103 3.55 0.72 6.12
N SER A 104 3.66 1.79 6.90
CA SER A 104 4.96 2.28 7.40
C SER A 104 5.25 1.79 8.82
N ALA A 105 6.42 1.20 9.04
CA ALA A 105 6.91 0.91 10.37
C ALA A 105 7.25 2.21 11.13
N PRO A 106 7.14 2.22 12.47
CA PRO A 106 7.69 3.28 13.32
C PRO A 106 9.18 3.49 13.04
N LYS A 107 9.68 4.71 13.28
CA LYS A 107 11.04 5.05 12.88
C LYS A 107 12.09 4.24 13.64
N SER A 108 11.87 4.03 14.94
CA SER A 108 12.75 3.19 15.76
C SER A 108 12.87 1.76 15.23
N ALA A 109 11.77 1.16 14.79
CA ALA A 109 11.75 -0.18 14.19
C ALA A 109 12.44 -0.21 12.83
N SER A 110 12.25 0.83 12.00
CA SER A 110 12.98 0.96 10.73
C SER A 110 14.49 1.02 10.95
N LEU A 111 14.94 1.75 11.98
CA LEU A 111 16.37 1.85 12.32
C LEU A 111 16.91 0.52 12.87
N ALA A 112 16.18 -0.15 13.77
CA ALA A 112 16.58 -1.46 14.29
C ALA A 112 16.71 -2.51 13.17
N ALA A 113 15.76 -2.53 12.23
CA ALA A 113 15.77 -3.44 11.09
C ALA A 113 16.91 -3.16 10.10
N LEU A 114 17.08 -1.89 9.71
CA LEU A 114 17.86 -1.53 8.53
C LEU A 114 19.27 -1.03 8.86
N VAL A 115 19.43 -0.30 9.96
CA VAL A 115 20.73 0.18 10.43
C VAL A 115 21.32 -0.82 11.42
N GLY A 116 20.49 -1.34 12.33
CA GLY A 116 20.88 -2.40 13.27
C GLY A 116 21.01 -3.78 12.62
N GLY A 117 20.47 -3.96 11.41
CA GLY A 117 20.57 -5.21 10.64
C GLY A 117 19.71 -6.36 11.18
N ASP A 118 18.74 -6.10 12.06
CA ASP A 118 17.88 -7.16 12.59
C ASP A 118 16.76 -7.53 11.59
N GLY A 119 17.05 -8.50 10.73
CA GLY A 119 16.10 -9.02 9.74
C GLY A 119 14.78 -9.53 10.33
N ARG A 120 14.77 -9.97 11.60
CA ARG A 120 13.56 -10.47 12.27
C ARG A 120 12.52 -9.37 12.46
N VAL A 121 12.96 -8.11 12.57
CA VAL A 121 12.05 -6.96 12.63
C VAL A 121 11.37 -6.72 11.28
N ARG A 122 12.05 -7.01 10.16
CA ARG A 122 11.44 -6.96 8.83
C ARG A 122 10.41 -8.06 8.65
N ASP A 123 10.74 -9.28 9.06
CA ASP A 123 9.79 -10.40 9.03
C ASP A 123 8.55 -10.08 9.89
N ALA A 124 8.75 -9.55 11.10
CA ALA A 124 7.67 -9.11 11.96
C ALA A 124 6.80 -8.02 11.32
N HIS A 125 7.39 -7.10 10.55
CA HIS A 125 6.65 -6.09 9.80
C HIS A 125 5.77 -6.75 8.74
N GLY A 126 6.36 -7.58 7.87
CA GLY A 126 5.63 -8.27 6.79
C GLY A 126 4.50 -9.15 7.31
N GLU A 127 4.73 -9.91 8.37
CA GLU A 127 3.66 -10.70 9.03
C GLU A 127 2.53 -9.81 9.57
N SER A 128 2.88 -8.67 10.18
CA SER A 128 1.89 -7.73 10.72
C SER A 128 1.08 -7.04 9.61
N VAL A 129 1.68 -6.79 8.45
CA VAL A 129 0.98 -6.32 7.25
C VAL A 129 -0.02 -7.37 6.79
N ASN A 130 0.38 -8.65 6.70
CA ASN A 130 -0.50 -9.74 6.30
C ASN A 130 -1.71 -9.89 7.23
N GLU A 131 -1.52 -9.85 8.56
CA GLU A 131 -2.65 -9.92 9.51
C GLU A 131 -3.61 -8.72 9.35
N ALA A 132 -3.07 -7.52 9.17
CA ALA A 132 -3.90 -6.34 8.94
C ALA A 132 -4.68 -6.41 7.62
N LEU A 133 -4.08 -6.95 6.56
CA LEU A 133 -4.73 -7.14 5.26
C LEU A 133 -5.87 -8.16 5.32
N LYS A 134 -5.73 -9.26 6.07
CA LYS A 134 -6.82 -10.24 6.29
C LYS A 134 -8.04 -9.58 6.92
N GLU A 135 -7.84 -8.65 7.86
CA GLU A 135 -8.95 -7.91 8.47
C GLU A 135 -9.53 -6.85 7.53
N LEU A 136 -8.68 -6.13 6.76
CA LEU A 136 -9.15 -5.16 5.76
C LEU A 136 -10.01 -5.82 4.67
N GLU A 137 -9.58 -6.99 4.19
CA GLU A 137 -10.23 -7.72 3.10
C GLU A 137 -11.70 -8.01 3.38
N LYS A 138 -12.08 -8.29 4.64
CA LYS A 138 -13.47 -8.54 5.06
C LYS A 138 -14.43 -7.39 4.76
N TYR A 139 -13.91 -6.17 4.65
CA TYR A 139 -14.67 -4.96 4.36
C TYR A 139 -14.62 -4.56 2.89
N LEU A 140 -13.96 -5.35 2.03
CA LEU A 140 -13.93 -5.06 0.61
C LEU A 140 -15.32 -5.21 -0.01
N GLN A 141 -15.71 -4.23 -0.80
CA GLN A 141 -17.01 -4.17 -1.43
C GLN A 141 -16.91 -4.00 -2.94
N ALA A 142 -17.82 -4.63 -3.67
CA ALA A 142 -18.10 -4.35 -5.07
C ALA A 142 -19.10 -3.20 -5.23
N ARG A 143 -19.02 -2.50 -6.36
CA ARG A 143 -20.09 -1.61 -6.79
C ARG A 143 -21.36 -2.40 -7.14
N GLY A 144 -22.51 -1.95 -6.61
CA GLY A 144 -23.83 -2.51 -6.93
C GLY A 144 -24.27 -2.26 -8.37
N GLY A 145 -23.87 -1.12 -8.93
CA GLY A 145 -24.25 -0.64 -10.26
C GLY A 145 -25.55 0.18 -10.23
N GLY A 146 -25.57 1.32 -10.93
CA GLY A 146 -26.68 2.28 -10.84
C GLY A 146 -26.91 2.72 -9.39
N ASP A 147 -28.17 2.74 -8.96
CA ASP A 147 -28.59 3.14 -7.60
C ASP A 147 -28.58 1.97 -6.58
N LYS A 148 -27.99 0.82 -6.94
CA LYS A 148 -27.94 -0.33 -6.03
C LYS A 148 -26.85 -0.14 -4.97
N PRO A 149 -27.10 -0.61 -3.73
CA PRO A 149 -26.10 -0.54 -2.66
C PRO A 149 -24.84 -1.34 -3.02
N ALA A 150 -23.74 -0.97 -2.37
CA ALA A 150 -22.50 -1.73 -2.45
C ALA A 150 -22.69 -3.14 -1.87
N ILE A 151 -21.94 -4.10 -2.41
CA ILE A 151 -22.04 -5.51 -2.04
C ILE A 151 -20.74 -5.89 -1.37
N THR A 152 -20.76 -6.27 -0.10
CA THR A 152 -19.57 -6.81 0.57
C THR A 152 -19.19 -8.13 -0.07
N THR A 153 -17.97 -8.21 -0.58
CA THR A 153 -17.45 -9.39 -1.26
C THR A 153 -16.43 -10.14 -0.41
N GLY A 154 -15.64 -9.42 0.39
CA GLY A 154 -14.59 -10.06 1.19
C GLY A 154 -13.46 -10.66 0.35
N LYS A 155 -13.32 -10.26 -0.92
CA LYS A 155 -12.42 -10.90 -1.90
C LYS A 155 -11.45 -9.92 -2.55
N MET A 156 -10.25 -9.83 -2.02
CA MET A 156 -9.20 -8.91 -2.46
C MET A 156 -8.21 -9.59 -3.40
N ILE A 157 -7.76 -8.84 -4.40
CA ILE A 157 -6.58 -9.15 -5.21
C ILE A 157 -5.62 -7.97 -5.10
N ALA A 158 -4.42 -8.22 -4.59
CA ALA A 158 -3.43 -7.19 -4.35
C ALA A 158 -2.00 -7.69 -4.54
N ALA A 159 -1.08 -6.76 -4.73
CA ALA A 159 0.37 -7.02 -4.80
C ALA A 159 1.10 -6.22 -3.71
N GLN A 160 1.96 -6.89 -2.95
CA GLN A 160 2.78 -6.31 -1.89
C GLN A 160 4.20 -6.07 -2.34
N PHE A 161 4.78 -4.94 -1.94
CA PHE A 161 6.16 -4.59 -2.22
C PHE A 161 6.81 -3.93 -1.00
N GLU A 162 7.81 -4.59 -0.40
CA GLU A 162 8.54 -4.06 0.75
C GLU A 162 9.70 -3.15 0.31
N HIS A 163 9.78 -1.97 0.91
CA HIS A 163 10.81 -0.97 0.68
C HIS A 163 11.53 -0.64 1.98
N THR A 164 12.79 -0.24 1.86
CA THR A 164 13.69 0.03 3.00
C THR A 164 14.14 1.50 3.09
N SER A 165 13.79 2.35 2.14
CA SER A 165 14.24 3.76 2.13
C SER A 165 13.10 4.71 1.79
N SER A 166 13.10 5.89 2.40
CA SER A 166 12.24 6.98 1.93
C SER A 166 12.70 7.50 0.56
N ARG A 167 11.86 8.28 -0.11
CA ARG A 167 12.30 9.06 -1.28
C ARG A 167 13.52 9.92 -0.89
N PRO A 168 14.54 10.03 -1.76
CA PRO A 168 15.67 10.92 -1.52
C PRO A 168 15.21 12.35 -1.29
N ASP A 169 15.81 12.99 -0.29
CA ASP A 169 15.70 14.43 -0.10
C ASP A 169 16.18 15.16 -1.35
N ARG A 170 15.44 16.19 -1.79
CA ARG A 170 15.70 16.89 -3.05
C ARG A 170 16.94 17.77 -3.00
N GLU A 171 17.38 18.17 -1.81
CA GLU A 171 18.47 19.11 -1.59
C GLU A 171 19.80 18.38 -1.36
N ASN A 172 19.80 17.33 -0.53
CA ASN A 172 21.02 16.61 -0.16
C ASN A 172 21.11 15.17 -0.70
N GLY A 173 20.08 14.67 -1.38
CA GLY A 173 20.06 13.33 -1.97
C GLY A 173 20.00 12.18 -0.95
N TYR A 174 19.89 12.47 0.35
CA TYR A 174 19.84 11.46 1.40
C TYR A 174 18.48 10.75 1.42
N ALA A 175 18.51 9.42 1.31
CA ALA A 175 17.34 8.56 1.47
C ALA A 175 17.35 7.95 2.87
N ALA A 176 16.45 8.41 3.74
CA ALA A 176 16.41 7.99 5.12
C ALA A 176 15.89 6.54 5.26
N PRO A 177 16.44 5.71 6.17
CA PRO A 177 15.97 4.34 6.36
C PRO A 177 14.50 4.30 6.78
N GLN A 178 13.63 3.73 5.97
CA GLN A 178 12.19 3.70 6.23
C GLN A 178 11.65 2.36 5.77
N LEU A 179 11.36 1.48 6.72
CA LEU A 179 10.74 0.19 6.43
C LEU A 179 9.25 0.42 6.18
N HIS A 180 8.79 0.08 4.98
CA HIS A 180 7.38 0.17 4.63
C HIS A 180 7.02 -0.81 3.53
N THR A 181 5.74 -1.21 3.50
CA THR A 181 5.20 -2.09 2.45
C THR A 181 4.10 -1.35 1.71
N HIS A 182 4.22 -1.29 0.39
CA HIS A 182 3.16 -0.85 -0.50
C HIS A 182 2.26 -2.04 -0.85
N VAL A 183 0.94 -1.85 -0.75
CA VAL A 183 -0.04 -2.88 -1.08
C VAL A 183 -0.98 -2.31 -2.13
N VAL A 184 -0.73 -2.69 -3.38
CA VAL A 184 -1.51 -2.26 -4.54
C VAL A 184 -2.76 -3.13 -4.62
N ILE A 185 -3.90 -2.59 -4.18
CA ILE A 185 -5.21 -3.23 -4.23
C ILE A 185 -5.86 -2.91 -5.58
N PHE A 186 -5.95 -3.89 -6.47
CA PHE A 186 -6.52 -3.67 -7.80
C PHE A 186 -8.02 -3.42 -7.72
N ASN A 187 -8.56 -2.67 -8.67
CA ASN A 187 -9.97 -2.29 -8.74
C ASN A 187 -10.87 -3.43 -9.23
N MET A 188 -10.74 -4.59 -8.59
CA MET A 188 -11.39 -5.84 -8.95
C MET A 188 -11.72 -6.59 -7.67
N THR A 189 -12.96 -7.06 -7.60
CA THR A 189 -13.41 -8.00 -6.58
C THR A 189 -14.53 -8.86 -7.17
N GLN A 190 -14.78 -10.03 -6.60
CA GLN A 190 -15.76 -10.98 -7.13
C GLN A 190 -16.94 -11.12 -6.18
N THR A 191 -18.16 -10.99 -6.70
CA THR A 191 -19.39 -11.26 -5.95
C THR A 191 -19.65 -12.76 -5.85
N GLU A 192 -20.52 -13.17 -4.92
CA GLU A 192 -20.86 -14.59 -4.70
C GLU A 192 -21.37 -15.31 -5.96
N ASP A 193 -22.01 -14.59 -6.88
CA ASP A 193 -22.47 -15.10 -8.17
C ASP A 193 -21.34 -15.23 -9.23
N GLY A 194 -20.07 -15.10 -8.82
CA GLY A 194 -18.89 -15.24 -9.66
C GLY A 194 -18.56 -14.02 -10.52
N LYS A 195 -19.38 -12.96 -10.50
CA LYS A 195 -19.15 -11.77 -11.32
C LYS A 195 -18.03 -10.91 -10.75
N VAL A 196 -17.07 -10.57 -11.61
CA VAL A 196 -16.02 -9.60 -11.29
C VAL A 196 -16.56 -8.18 -11.46
N ARG A 197 -16.32 -7.32 -10.47
CA ARG A 197 -16.78 -5.94 -10.45
C ARG A 197 -15.72 -5.01 -9.88
N SER A 198 -15.84 -3.73 -10.22
CA SER A 198 -15.01 -2.69 -9.62
C SER A 198 -15.30 -2.55 -8.12
N VAL A 199 -14.25 -2.22 -7.38
CA VAL A 199 -14.31 -1.94 -5.96
C VAL A 199 -15.12 -0.66 -5.68
N GLN A 200 -15.92 -0.71 -4.62
CA GLN A 200 -16.49 0.45 -3.96
C GLN A 200 -15.48 0.92 -2.89
N PRO A 201 -14.77 2.04 -3.10
CA PRO A 201 -13.66 2.41 -2.22
C PRO A 201 -14.06 3.04 -0.88
N LEU A 202 -15.34 3.39 -0.67
CA LEU A 202 -15.75 4.10 0.54
C LEU A 202 -15.35 3.36 1.82
N GLU A 203 -15.61 2.05 1.88
CA GLU A 203 -15.27 1.24 3.06
C GLU A 203 -13.75 0.99 3.19
N LEU A 204 -12.99 0.96 2.08
CA LEU A 204 -11.52 0.91 2.15
C LEU A 204 -10.96 2.11 2.93
N TYR A 205 -11.46 3.32 2.65
CA TYR A 205 -11.02 4.52 3.36
C TYR A 205 -11.51 4.54 4.82
N ARG A 206 -12.75 4.12 5.08
CA ARG A 206 -13.31 4.06 6.45
C ARG A 206 -12.57 3.07 7.33
N SER A 207 -12.11 1.95 6.78
CA SER A 207 -11.36 0.93 7.50
C SER A 207 -9.92 1.31 7.79
N GLN A 208 -9.41 2.44 7.28
CA GLN A 208 -7.98 2.79 7.40
C GLN A 208 -7.47 2.84 8.85
N GLN A 209 -8.23 3.47 9.75
CA GLN A 209 -7.84 3.58 11.16
C GLN A 209 -7.91 2.21 11.87
N TYR A 210 -8.93 1.42 11.55
CA TYR A 210 -9.10 0.07 12.06
C TYR A 210 -7.93 -0.83 11.63
N THR A 211 -7.61 -0.88 10.33
CA THR A 211 -6.48 -1.65 9.80
C THR A 211 -5.15 -1.18 10.38
N THR A 212 -4.98 0.14 10.60
CA THR A 212 -3.80 0.68 11.28
C THR A 212 -3.67 0.17 12.72
N ALA A 213 -4.78 0.07 13.45
CA ALA A 213 -4.78 -0.44 14.82
C ALA A 213 -4.40 -1.93 14.87
N ILE A 214 -4.96 -2.74 13.97
CA ILE A 214 -4.62 -4.17 13.84
C ILE A 214 -3.12 -4.35 13.53
N TYR A 215 -2.61 -3.64 12.50
CA TYR A 215 -1.19 -3.67 12.16
C TYR A 215 -0.30 -3.35 13.37
N ARG A 216 -0.64 -2.29 14.13
CA ARG A 216 0.15 -1.86 15.28
C ARG A 216 0.10 -2.85 16.44
N ALA A 217 -1.05 -3.45 16.69
CA ALA A 217 -1.22 -4.44 17.75
C ALA A 217 -0.35 -5.68 17.48
N HIS A 218 -0.44 -6.25 16.29
CA HIS A 218 0.39 -7.39 15.90
C HIS A 218 1.88 -7.04 15.86
N PHE A 219 2.23 -5.86 15.36
CA PHE A 219 3.63 -5.47 15.27
C PHE A 219 4.24 -5.24 16.67
N ALA A 220 3.48 -4.65 17.60
CA ALA A 220 3.88 -4.49 18.99
C ALA A 220 4.15 -5.85 19.66
N GLU A 221 3.21 -6.78 19.54
CA GLU A 221 3.32 -8.14 20.08
C GLU A 221 4.56 -8.85 19.54
N LYS A 222 4.79 -8.80 18.22
CA LYS A 222 5.95 -9.43 17.59
C LYS A 222 7.27 -8.80 18.02
N LEU A 223 7.35 -7.47 18.11
CA LEU A 223 8.54 -6.79 18.63
C LEU A 223 8.85 -7.21 20.07
N GLN A 224 7.84 -7.32 20.93
CA GLN A 224 8.01 -7.79 22.31
C GLN A 224 8.46 -9.25 22.35
N ALA A 225 7.91 -10.11 21.49
CA ALA A 225 8.34 -11.52 21.38
C ALA A 225 9.79 -11.66 20.91
N LEU A 226 10.31 -10.70 20.14
CA LEU A 226 11.73 -10.61 19.76
C LEU A 226 12.64 -10.11 20.89
N GLY A 227 12.07 -9.67 22.03
CA GLY A 227 12.79 -9.19 23.20
C GLY A 227 12.97 -7.67 23.27
N TYR A 228 12.36 -6.91 22.36
CA TYR A 228 12.42 -5.45 22.44
C TYR A 228 11.51 -4.91 23.54
N GLU A 229 12.04 -4.00 24.35
CA GLU A 229 11.19 -3.10 25.12
C GLU A 229 10.57 -2.05 24.20
N ILE A 230 9.25 -1.92 24.25
CA ILE A 230 8.52 -0.93 23.46
C ILE A 230 7.84 0.12 24.35
N ARG A 231 7.55 1.28 23.76
CA ARG A 231 6.66 2.30 24.28
C ARG A 231 5.60 2.61 23.22
N VAL A 232 4.37 2.85 23.63
CA VAL A 232 3.33 3.32 22.70
C VAL A 232 3.40 4.85 22.65
N ASP A 233 3.62 5.41 21.46
CA ASP A 233 3.55 6.86 21.24
C ASP A 233 2.12 7.34 21.57
N PRO A 234 1.91 8.23 22.56
CA PRO A 234 0.58 8.66 22.98
C PRO A 234 -0.15 9.49 21.93
N ARG A 235 0.57 10.14 21.00
CA ARG A 235 -0.02 10.96 19.94
C ARG A 235 -0.43 10.10 18.75
N THR A 236 0.42 9.16 18.36
CA THR A 236 0.19 8.39 17.13
C THR A 236 -0.38 7.01 17.39
N GLY A 237 -0.15 6.42 18.57
CA GLY A 237 -0.45 5.02 18.90
C GLY A 237 0.57 4.02 18.34
N ALA A 238 1.70 4.48 17.81
CA ALA A 238 2.73 3.60 17.23
C ALA A 238 3.56 2.89 18.31
N PRO A 239 3.92 1.59 18.13
CA PRO A 239 4.84 0.90 19.03
C PRO A 239 6.29 1.26 18.68
N GLU A 240 6.89 2.17 19.43
CA GLU A 240 8.29 2.57 19.26
C GLU A 240 9.20 1.71 20.15
N ILE A 241 10.32 1.24 19.61
CA ILE A 241 11.37 0.54 20.38
C ILE A 241 12.08 1.54 21.30
N LYS A 242 12.26 1.18 22.58
CA LYS A 242 13.03 1.98 23.53
C LYS A 242 14.54 1.90 23.23
N GLY A 243 15.28 2.93 23.65
CA GLY A 243 16.73 3.00 23.52
C GLY A 243 17.23 3.99 22.46
N PHE A 244 16.35 4.45 21.56
CA PHE A 244 16.66 5.55 20.66
C PHE A 244 16.36 6.91 21.33
N SER A 245 17.30 7.86 21.22
CA SER A 245 17.06 9.25 21.64
C SER A 245 16.07 9.91 20.70
N GLU A 246 15.26 10.84 21.23
CA GLU A 246 14.28 11.57 20.42
C GLU A 246 14.96 12.40 19.32
N GLU A 247 16.11 13.01 19.64
CA GLU A 247 16.97 13.73 18.69
C GLU A 247 17.37 12.83 17.50
N TYR A 248 17.86 11.62 17.77
CA TYR A 248 18.28 10.70 16.71
C TYR A 248 17.10 10.26 15.81
N LEU A 249 15.92 10.05 16.39
CA LEU A 249 14.71 9.73 15.62
C LEU A 249 14.28 10.91 14.73
N GLN A 250 14.41 12.14 15.22
CA GLN A 250 14.06 13.35 14.47
C GLN A 250 15.04 13.63 13.33
N ASP A 251 16.35 13.50 13.57
CA ASP A 251 17.38 13.68 12.56
C ASP A 251 17.30 12.62 11.46
N SER A 252 16.92 11.40 11.85
CA SER A 252 16.68 10.32 10.89
C SER A 252 15.37 10.49 10.11
N SER A 253 14.56 11.52 10.37
CA SER A 253 13.24 11.74 9.75
C SER A 253 13.14 13.06 8.96
N PRO A 254 14.01 13.33 7.97
CA PRO A 254 14.09 14.61 7.27
C PRO A 254 12.76 15.04 6.61
N ARG A 255 12.03 14.09 5.99
CA ARG A 255 10.74 14.37 5.36
C ARG A 255 9.69 14.94 6.32
N ARG A 256 9.67 14.49 7.57
CA ARG A 256 8.74 15.01 8.59
C ARG A 256 9.06 16.48 8.90
N GLN A 257 10.34 16.86 8.89
CA GLN A 257 10.74 18.24 9.12
C GLN A 257 10.34 19.15 7.95
N GLU A 258 10.42 18.67 6.71
CA GLU A 258 9.95 19.42 5.53
C GLU A 258 8.45 19.72 5.61
N VAL A 259 7.61 18.71 5.87
CA VAL A 259 6.15 18.87 5.95
C VAL A 259 5.76 19.88 7.05
N LEU A 260 6.41 19.82 8.21
CA LEU A 260 6.18 20.77 9.30
C LEU A 260 6.64 22.19 8.98
N LYS A 261 7.60 22.39 8.07
CA LYS A 261 8.01 23.71 7.57
C LYS A 261 7.00 24.25 6.55
N GLU A 262 6.43 23.38 5.71
CA GLU A 262 5.40 23.74 4.73
C GLU A 262 4.07 24.13 5.40
N GLU A 263 3.64 23.44 6.47
CA GLU A 263 2.42 23.76 7.23
C GLU A 263 2.48 25.08 8.02
N LYS A 264 3.68 25.65 8.20
CA LYS A 264 3.90 26.91 8.93
C LYS A 264 3.97 28.15 8.01
N ARG A 265 3.85 27.96 6.70
CA ARG A 265 3.77 29.06 5.71
C ARG A 265 2.33 29.33 5.31
#